data_AF-A0A2T2T2G6-F1
#
_entry.id   AF-A0A2T2T2G6-F1
#
_cell.length_a   1.000
_cell.length_b   1.000
_cell.length_c   1.000
_cell.angle_alpha   90.00
_cell.angle_beta   90.00
_cell.angle_gamma   90.00
#
_symmetry.space_group_name_H-M   'P 1'
#
loop_
_entity.id
_entity.type
_entity.pdbx_description
1 polymer ?
#
loop_
_entity_poly.entity_id
_entity_poly.type
_entity_poly.pdbx_seq_one_letter_code
_entity_poly.pdbx_strand_id
1 'polypeptide(L)'
;MGDFWLPDAASTMAPEIDSLFNFVTVVSAILLVGVVVAMLWFMYRYRRQDPAERPAPVRESKMLEISWIVIPTILVLLVFNWGFKSFVEQKTMPPSAYD
;
A
#
# COMPACT_ATOMS: atom_id res chain seq x y z
N MET A 1 -21.27 -16.61 -13.66
CA MET A 1 -20.41 -15.46 -14.00
C MET A 1 -20.28 -14.70 -12.70
N GLY A 2 -19.19 -14.72 -11.93
CA GLY A 2 -17.82 -15.18 -12.15
C GLY A 2 -16.93 -14.00 -11.86
N ASP A 3 -16.27 -13.97 -10.69
CA ASP A 3 -15.39 -12.85 -10.37
C ASP A 3 -13.93 -13.32 -10.30
N PHE A 4 -13.12 -12.69 -11.15
CA PHE A 4 -11.67 -12.86 -11.19
C PHE A 4 -10.98 -12.32 -9.92
N TRP A 5 -11.68 -11.47 -9.16
CA TRP A 5 -11.07 -10.62 -8.14
C TRP A 5 -11.69 -10.78 -6.74
N LEU A 6 -12.96 -10.40 -6.57
CA LEU A 6 -13.72 -10.55 -5.33
C LEU A 6 -15.11 -11.09 -5.67
N PRO A 7 -15.63 -12.07 -4.90
CA PRO A 7 -16.97 -12.60 -5.13
C PRO A 7 -18.05 -11.55 -4.81
N ASP A 8 -19.25 -11.76 -5.35
CA ASP A 8 -20.44 -10.98 -4.99
C ASP A 8 -20.62 -10.83 -3.47
N ALA A 9 -20.94 -9.60 -3.04
CA ALA A 9 -21.17 -9.27 -1.64
C ALA A 9 -22.34 -10.06 -1.05
N ALA A 10 -22.03 -10.99 -0.13
CA ALA A 10 -23.01 -11.87 0.50
C ALA A 10 -23.43 -11.43 1.92
N SER A 11 -22.90 -10.31 2.43
CA SER A 11 -23.24 -9.75 3.74
C SER A 11 -23.34 -8.23 3.68
N THR A 12 -24.03 -7.63 4.65
CA THR A 12 -24.12 -6.16 4.79
C THR A 12 -22.78 -5.50 5.05
N MET A 13 -21.79 -6.25 5.56
CA MET A 13 -20.43 -5.78 5.86
C MET A 13 -19.46 -5.96 4.68
N ALA A 14 -19.78 -6.85 3.74
CA ALA A 14 -18.90 -7.19 2.62
C ALA A 14 -18.47 -5.97 1.78
N PRO A 15 -19.36 -5.04 1.39
CA PRO A 15 -18.97 -3.89 0.57
C PRO A 15 -17.88 -3.00 1.20
N GLU A 16 -17.91 -2.83 2.53
CA GLU A 16 -16.91 -2.02 3.23
C GLU A 16 -15.54 -2.71 3.26
N ILE A 17 -15.53 -4.01 3.57
CA ILE A 17 -14.31 -4.83 3.61
C ILE A 17 -13.69 -4.91 2.21
N ASP A 18 -14.50 -5.14 1.19
CA ASP A 18 -14.07 -5.21 -0.21
C ASP A 18 -13.45 -3.88 -0.67
N SER A 19 -14.01 -2.75 -0.23
CA SER A 19 -13.47 -1.42 -0.52
C SER A 19 -12.11 -1.19 0.12
N LEU A 20 -11.93 -1.59 1.39
CA LEU A 20 -10.65 -1.50 2.09
C LEU A 20 -9.59 -2.40 1.45
N PHE A 21 -9.97 -3.63 1.08
CA PHE A 21 -9.09 -4.57 0.38
C PHE A 21 -8.64 -4.02 -0.97
N ASN A 22 -9.57 -3.50 -1.78
CA ASN A 22 -9.27 -2.89 -3.06
C ASN A 22 -8.34 -1.68 -2.92
N PHE A 23 -8.58 -0.83 -1.93
CA PHE A 23 -7.72 0.32 -1.64
C PHE A 23 -6.28 -0.12 -1.34
N VAL A 24 -6.10 -1.05 -0.39
CA VAL A 24 -4.75 -1.54 -0.03
C VAL A 24 -4.08 -2.18 -1.24
N THR A 25 -4.80 -2.99 -2.00
CA THR A 25 -4.24 -3.69 -3.15
C THR A 25 -3.77 -2.73 -4.25
N VAL A 26 -4.59 -1.74 -4.60
CA VAL A 26 -4.23 -0.73 -5.61
C VAL A 26 -3.03 0.09 -5.13
N VAL A 27 -3.00 0.52 -3.87
CA VAL A 27 -1.87 1.26 -3.30
C VAL A 27 -0.60 0.41 -3.32
N SER A 28 -0.67 -0.85 -2.89
CA SER A 28 0.47 -1.78 -2.95
C SER A 28 0.96 -2.01 -4.37
N ALA A 29 0.06 -2.16 -5.34
CA ALA A 29 0.41 -2.32 -6.75
C ALA A 29 1.12 -1.06 -7.29
N ILE A 30 0.63 0.14 -6.96
CA ILE A 30 1.27 1.41 -7.35
C ILE A 30 2.68 1.51 -6.75
N LEU A 31 2.85 1.20 -5.46
CA LEU A 31 4.15 1.23 -4.80
C LEU A 31 5.11 0.21 -5.41
N LEU A 32 4.64 -1.01 -5.69
CA LEU A 32 5.42 -2.05 -6.34
C LEU A 32 5.91 -1.59 -7.72
N VAL A 33 5.00 -1.09 -8.56
CA VAL A 33 5.34 -0.57 -9.89
C VAL A 33 6.32 0.59 -9.78
N GLY A 34 6.10 1.53 -8.86
CA GLY A 34 7.00 2.67 -8.63
C GLY A 34 8.42 2.23 -8.26
N VAL A 35 8.55 1.27 -7.34
CA VAL A 35 9.85 0.73 -6.91
C VAL A 35 10.52 -0.03 -8.06
N VAL A 36 9.79 -0.88 -8.79
CA VAL A 36 10.32 -1.64 -9.92
C VAL A 36 10.79 -0.71 -11.03
N VAL A 37 10.00 0.30 -11.39
CA VAL A 37 10.37 1.30 -12.40
C VAL A 37 11.60 2.08 -11.97
N ALA A 38 11.66 2.54 -10.71
CA ALA A 38 12.84 3.22 -10.18
C ALA A 38 14.09 2.32 -10.22
N MET A 39 13.94 1.04 -9.85
CA MET A 39 15.02 0.06 -9.90
C MET A 39 15.52 -0.16 -11.33
N LEU A 40 14.63 -0.40 -12.29
CA LEU A 40 14.99 -0.58 -13.70
C LEU A 40 15.64 0.69 -14.28
N TRP A 41 15.11 1.86 -13.92
CA TRP A 41 15.68 3.14 -14.32
C TRP A 41 17.10 3.31 -13.79
N PHE A 42 17.31 3.06 -12.49
CA PHE A 42 18.64 3.13 -11.89
C PHE A 42 19.62 2.11 -12.49
N MET A 43 19.15 0.89 -12.73
CA MET A 43 19.94 -0.16 -13.37
C MET A 43 20.42 0.26 -14.75
N TYR A 44 19.55 0.86 -15.57
CA TYR A 44 19.91 1.34 -16.90
C TYR A 44 20.79 2.60 -16.84
N ARG A 45 20.41 3.59 -16.03
CA ARG A 45 21.04 4.91 -15.96
C ARG A 45 22.43 4.89 -15.32
N TYR A 46 22.65 4.01 -14.35
CA TYR A 46 23.90 3.88 -13.59
C TYR A 46 24.63 2.56 -13.90
N ARG A 47 24.34 1.94 -15.05
CA ARG A 47 25.11 0.80 -15.55
C ARG A 47 26.55 1.25 -15.83
N ARG A 48 27.52 0.54 -15.26
CA ARG A 48 28.95 0.76 -15.50
C ARG A 48 29.27 0.65 -16.99
N GLN A 49 29.90 1.68 -17.55
CA GLN A 49 30.31 1.71 -18.96
C GLN A 49 31.83 1.55 -19.12
N ASP A 50 32.60 1.98 -18.13
CA ASP A 50 34.06 1.91 -18.15
C ASP A 50 34.61 1.17 -16.90
N PRO A 51 35.59 0.25 -17.05
CA PRO A 51 36.30 -0.34 -15.93
C PRO A 51 37.00 0.66 -15.00
N ALA A 52 37.33 1.87 -15.45
CA ALA A 52 37.92 2.93 -14.61
C ALA A 52 36.87 3.75 -13.85
N GLU A 53 35.59 3.59 -14.15
CA GLU A 53 34.50 4.35 -13.54
C GLU A 53 34.40 4.04 -12.04
N ARG A 54 34.56 5.09 -11.21
CA ARG A 54 34.40 5.01 -9.75
C ARG A 54 33.18 5.83 -9.34
N PRO A 55 32.26 5.27 -8.53
CA PRO A 55 31.09 6.00 -8.08
C PRO A 55 31.49 7.19 -7.20
N ALA A 56 30.85 8.33 -7.42
CA ALA A 56 31.03 9.49 -6.56
C ALA A 56 30.48 9.17 -5.15
N PRO A 57 31.12 9.64 -4.07
CA PRO A 57 30.57 9.51 -2.73
C PRO A 57 29.27 10.31 -2.62
N VAL A 58 28.16 9.60 -2.47
CA VAL A 58 26.84 10.20 -2.28
C VAL A 58 26.65 10.48 -0.79
N ARG A 59 26.35 11.74 -0.44
CA ARG A 59 25.93 12.12 0.91
C ARG A 59 24.45 11.83 1.11
N GLU A 60 24.11 11.46 2.33
CA GLU A 60 22.77 11.19 2.84
C GLU A 60 21.79 12.31 2.42
N SER A 61 20.57 11.93 2.02
CA SER A 61 19.53 12.89 1.63
C SER A 61 18.42 12.87 2.66
N LYS A 62 18.50 13.80 3.62
CA LYS A 62 17.50 13.92 4.69
C LYS A 62 16.07 14.05 4.17
N MET A 63 15.87 14.76 3.06
CA MET A 63 14.53 14.90 2.47
C MET A 63 14.01 13.58 1.90
N LEU A 64 14.88 12.78 1.26
CA LEU A 64 14.51 11.47 0.72
C LEU A 64 14.18 10.49 1.86
N GLU A 65 15.01 10.51 2.90
CA GLU A 65 14.83 9.72 4.12
C GLU A 65 13.50 10.01 4.80
N ILE A 66 13.18 11.29 5.01
CA ILE A 66 11.91 11.69 5.61
C ILE A 66 10.73 11.26 4.72
N SER A 67 10.84 11.44 3.41
CA SER A 67 9.75 11.12 2.48
C SER A 67 9.38 9.64 2.51
N TRP A 68 10.38 8.73 2.47
CA TRP A 68 10.10 7.30 2.49
C TRP A 68 9.67 6.77 3.86
N ILE A 69 9.84 7.52 4.96
CA ILE A 69 9.36 7.13 6.29
C ILE A 69 7.94 7.65 6.49
N VAL A 70 7.72 8.94 6.21
CA VAL A 70 6.46 9.62 6.51
C VAL A 70 5.33 9.10 5.63
N ILE A 71 5.57 8.91 4.33
CA ILE A 71 4.53 8.47 3.39
C ILE A 71 3.99 7.08 3.77
N PRO A 72 4.81 6.04 3.98
CA PRO A 72 4.32 4.73 4.41
C PRO A 72 3.66 4.76 5.79
N THR A 73 4.19 5.57 6.71
CA THR A 73 3.60 5.71 8.05
C THR A 73 2.17 6.25 7.98
N ILE A 74 1.94 7.31 7.20
CA ILE A 74 0.60 7.87 6.99
C ILE A 74 -0.34 6.84 6.34
N LEU A 75 0.15 6.11 5.32
CA LEU A 75 -0.65 5.07 4.66
C LEU A 75 -1.11 3.99 5.65
N VAL A 76 -0.20 3.51 6.51
CA VAL A 76 -0.54 2.52 7.54
C VAL A 76 -1.56 3.08 8.53
N LEU A 77 -1.41 4.33 8.98
CA LEU A 77 -2.36 4.96 9.90
C LEU A 77 -3.76 5.10 9.28
N LEU A 78 -3.86 5.43 7.99
CA LEU A 78 -5.13 5.51 7.27
C LEU A 78 -5.83 4.14 7.19
N VAL A 79 -5.09 3.11 6.77
CA VAL A 79 -5.61 1.73 6.70
C VAL A 79 -6.01 1.23 8.08
N PHE A 80 -5.19 1.50 9.10
CA PHE A 80 -5.49 1.12 10.48
C PHE A 80 -6.76 1.79 10.99
N ASN A 81 -6.91 3.11 10.81
CA ASN A 81 -8.09 3.83 11.29
C ASN A 81 -9.38 3.32 10.60
N TRP A 82 -9.33 3.07 9.29
CA TRP A 82 -10.48 2.51 8.57
C TRP A 82 -10.78 1.07 9.02
N GLY A 83 -9.78 0.19 9.02
CA GLY A 83 -9.95 -1.20 9.44
C GLY A 83 -10.39 -1.34 10.89
N PHE A 84 -9.91 -0.48 11.79
CA PHE A 84 -10.32 -0.47 13.18
C PHE A 84 -11.79 -0.08 13.36
N LYS A 85 -12.28 0.92 12.62
CA LYS A 85 -13.71 1.29 12.64
C LYS A 85 -14.59 0.14 12.17
N SER A 86 -14.26 -0.47 11.03
CA SER A 86 -15.01 -1.62 10.50
C SER A 86 -14.95 -2.82 11.46
N PHE A 87 -13.81 -3.06 12.12
CA PHE A 87 -13.69 -4.11 13.14
C PHE A 87 -14.59 -3.85 14.34
N VAL A 88 -14.65 -2.62 14.84
CA VAL A 88 -15.54 -2.26 15.95
C VAL A 88 -16.99 -2.48 15.57
N GLU A 89 -17.40 -2.03 14.37
CA GLU A 89 -18.77 -2.22 13.87
C GLU A 89 -19.17 -3.70 13.79
N GLN A 90 -18.26 -4.56 13.31
CA GLN A 90 -18.48 -6.01 13.26
C GLN A 90 -18.56 -6.67 14.65
N LYS A 91 -17.94 -6.07 15.67
CA LYS A 91 -17.92 -6.58 17.04
C LYS A 91 -19.01 -6.01 17.93
N THR A 92 -19.62 -4.89 17.54
CA THR A 92 -20.77 -4.32 18.23
C THR A 92 -22.05 -5.02 17.79
N MET A 93 -22.81 -5.56 18.75
CA MET A 93 -24.13 -6.12 18.45
C MET A 93 -25.07 -5.01 17.96
N PRO A 94 -25.84 -5.24 16.89
CA PRO A 94 -26.86 -4.29 16.46
C PRO A 94 -27.88 -4.07 17.59
N PRO A 95 -28.46 -2.86 17.74
CA PRO A 95 -29.51 -2.60 18.72
C PRO A 95 -30.76 -3.48 18.59
N SER A 96 -30.91 -4.18 17.47
CA SER A 96 -31.99 -5.12 17.17
C SER A 96 -31.62 -6.59 17.35
N ALA A 97 -30.51 -6.90 18.02
CA ALA A 97 -30.21 -8.27 18.42
C ALA A 97 -31.26 -8.71 19.46
N TYR A 98 -31.96 -9.81 19.18
CA TYR A 98 -32.84 -10.45 20.16
C TYR A 98 -31.99 -10.90 21.36
N ASP A 99 -32.50 -10.69 22.59
CA ASP A 99 -31.88 -11.16 23.84
C ASP A 99 -31.62 -12.68 23.82
#